data_AF-A0AB37UPJ7-F1
#
_entry.id   AF-A0AB37UPJ7-F1
#
_cell.length_a   1.000
_cell.length_b   1.000
_cell.length_c   1.000
_cell.angle_alpha   90.00
_cell.angle_beta   90.00
_cell.angle_gamma   90.00
#
_symmetry.space_group_name_H-M   'P 1'
#
loop_
_entity.id
_entity.type
_entity.pdbx_description
1 polymer ?
#
loop_
_entity_poly.entity_id
_entity_poly.type
_entity_poly.pdbx_seq_one_letter_code
_entity_poly.pdbx_strand_id
1 'polypeptide(L)'
;MSRTEIGKTYWYGWSMFVPLDWSDTDPGFDIVNQFAAWPSRPGRRYPCGGVGSKISRRGSNFILDFQRRGDTVDAVCTNYTLARVSEIRGQWTDFVVNVKWTGNNDGFFRLWMKTGSGDYIQKINYQGATFWNDEGTGPYFKMGLYKGNPNFRGPAPRIIYTDEYRLGDANSSFGQVAP
;
A
#
# COMPACT_ATOMS: atom_id res chain seq x y z
N MET A 1 10.69 15.81 9.09
CA MET A 1 9.85 14.84 8.36
C MET A 1 9.85 13.56 9.20
N SER A 2 8.74 13.23 9.84
CA SER A 2 8.66 12.08 10.76
C SER A 2 8.80 10.79 9.96
N ARG A 3 9.89 10.07 10.17
CA ARG A 3 10.13 8.75 9.56
C ARG A 3 9.53 7.69 10.47
N THR A 4 9.02 6.61 9.90
CA THR A 4 8.61 5.47 10.72
C THR A 4 9.84 4.69 11.17
N GLU A 5 9.71 3.93 12.24
CA GLU A 5 10.77 3.15 12.85
C GLU A 5 10.39 1.68 12.92
N ILE A 6 11.38 0.82 12.76
CA ILE A 6 11.21 -0.62 12.96
C ILE A 6 10.90 -0.91 14.43
N GLY A 7 10.01 -1.87 14.65
CA GLY A 7 9.52 -2.29 15.96
C GLY A 7 8.36 -1.44 16.48
N LYS A 8 7.99 -0.35 15.80
CA LYS A 8 6.93 0.56 16.22
C LYS A 8 5.63 0.32 15.44
N THR A 9 4.52 0.73 16.07
CA THR A 9 3.17 0.69 15.50
C THR A 9 2.79 2.05 14.95
N TYR A 10 2.11 2.04 13.80
CA TYR A 10 1.65 3.23 13.11
C TYR A 10 0.26 3.04 12.53
N TRP A 11 -0.44 4.16 12.41
CA TRP A 11 -1.70 4.28 11.70
C TRP A 11 -1.51 5.15 10.44
N TYR A 12 -2.13 4.74 9.34
CA TYR A 12 -2.17 5.52 8.11
C TYR A 12 -3.62 5.69 7.69
N GLY A 13 -3.96 6.88 7.23
CA GLY A 13 -5.21 7.19 6.56
C GLY A 13 -4.95 7.97 5.28
N TRP A 14 -5.67 7.64 4.20
CA TRP A 14 -5.66 8.42 2.96
C TRP A 14 -6.86 8.06 2.10
N SER A 15 -7.21 8.95 1.17
CA SER A 15 -8.28 8.74 0.20
C SER A 15 -7.73 8.71 -1.23
N MET A 16 -8.41 7.98 -2.09
CA MET A 16 -8.11 7.86 -3.52
C MET A 16 -9.39 7.93 -4.34
N PHE A 17 -9.42 8.76 -5.37
CA PHE A 17 -10.53 8.80 -6.34
C PHE A 17 -10.05 8.27 -7.69
N VAL A 18 -10.71 7.23 -8.17
CA VAL A 18 -10.50 6.68 -9.52
C VAL A 18 -11.59 7.23 -10.44
N PRO A 19 -11.26 8.02 -11.48
CA PRO A 19 -12.25 8.53 -12.43
C PRO A 19 -13.08 7.45 -13.14
N LEU A 20 -14.31 7.79 -13.52
CA LEU A 20 -15.24 6.87 -14.20
C LEU A 20 -14.69 6.32 -15.52
N ASP A 21 -13.90 7.13 -16.23
CA ASP A 21 -13.26 6.83 -17.52
C ASP A 21 -11.93 6.06 -17.36
N TRP A 22 -11.59 5.63 -16.14
CA TRP A 22 -10.41 4.80 -15.92
C TRP A 22 -10.58 3.43 -16.61
N SER A 23 -9.90 3.26 -17.75
CA SER A 23 -9.86 1.98 -18.46
C SER A 23 -9.17 0.89 -17.64
N ASP A 24 -9.82 -0.27 -17.50
CA ASP A 24 -9.40 -1.41 -16.70
C ASP A 24 -8.95 -2.62 -17.55
N THR A 25 -8.86 -2.45 -18.87
CA THR A 25 -8.41 -3.48 -19.84
C THR A 25 -6.96 -3.31 -20.30
N ASP A 26 -6.30 -2.20 -19.96
CA ASP A 26 -4.98 -1.91 -20.53
C ASP A 26 -3.86 -2.79 -19.96
N PRO A 27 -2.86 -3.14 -20.78
CA PRO A 27 -1.70 -3.89 -20.31
C PRO A 27 -0.84 -3.05 -19.35
N GLY A 28 -0.17 -3.74 -18.42
CA GLY A 28 0.76 -3.12 -17.46
C GLY A 28 0.16 -2.90 -16.07
N PHE A 29 0.84 -2.05 -15.29
CA PHE A 29 0.44 -1.73 -13.93
C PHE A 29 0.69 -0.25 -13.60
N ASP A 30 -0.14 0.30 -12.73
CA ASP A 30 -0.01 1.64 -12.18
C ASP A 30 0.08 1.52 -10.65
N ILE A 31 1.18 1.99 -10.06
CA ILE A 31 1.35 2.02 -8.60
C ILE A 31 0.66 3.28 -8.09
N VAL A 32 -0.26 3.12 -7.13
CA VAL A 32 -1.06 4.23 -6.57
C VAL A 32 -0.63 4.61 -5.15
N ASN A 33 0.04 3.70 -4.46
CA ASN A 33 0.69 3.97 -3.18
C ASN A 33 1.89 3.02 -2.98
N GLN A 34 2.81 3.42 -2.11
CA GLN A 34 3.95 2.59 -1.72
C GLN A 34 4.38 2.88 -0.27
N PHE A 35 4.61 1.81 0.48
CA PHE A 35 5.36 1.77 1.74
C PHE A 35 6.79 1.37 1.42
N ALA A 36 7.59 2.34 0.99
CA ALA A 36 8.91 2.09 0.43
C ALA A 36 9.98 1.95 1.51
N ALA A 37 10.88 0.99 1.34
CA ALA A 37 12.05 0.84 2.19
C ALA A 37 12.99 2.04 2.12
N TRP A 38 13.48 2.48 3.28
CA TRP A 38 14.52 3.50 3.36
C TRP A 38 15.41 3.33 4.61
N PRO A 39 16.75 3.27 4.46
CA PRO A 39 17.47 3.19 3.20
C PRO A 39 17.18 1.86 2.49
N SER A 40 17.11 1.88 1.16
CA SER A 40 17.06 0.64 0.38
C SER A 40 18.39 -0.10 0.51
N ARG A 41 18.36 -1.40 0.81
CA ARG A 41 19.58 -2.21 0.92
C ARG A 41 20.13 -2.57 -0.47
N PRO A 42 21.39 -2.24 -0.79
CA PRO A 42 22.02 -2.72 -2.02
C PRO A 42 21.97 -4.25 -2.10
N GLY A 43 21.58 -4.79 -3.25
CA GLY A 43 21.55 -6.24 -3.49
C GLY A 43 20.30 -6.98 -2.99
N ARG A 44 19.42 -6.36 -2.19
CA ARG A 44 18.14 -6.99 -1.82
C ARG A 44 17.26 -7.16 -3.06
N ARG A 45 16.83 -8.40 -3.29
CA ARG A 45 15.84 -8.69 -4.33
C ARG A 45 14.45 -8.42 -3.78
N TYR A 46 13.70 -7.56 -4.45
CA TYR A 46 12.32 -7.24 -4.09
C TYR A 46 11.36 -8.10 -4.93
N PRO A 47 10.82 -9.22 -4.40
CA PRO A 47 10.02 -10.18 -5.18
C PRO A 47 8.73 -9.58 -5.75
N CYS A 48 8.21 -8.50 -5.16
CA CYS A 48 7.07 -7.77 -5.71
C CYS A 48 7.44 -6.76 -6.82
N GLY A 49 8.70 -6.72 -7.28
CA GLY A 49 9.15 -5.81 -8.33
C GLY A 49 9.08 -4.33 -7.95
N GLY A 50 9.25 -4.00 -6.67
CA GLY A 50 9.30 -2.63 -6.16
C GLY A 50 9.87 -2.58 -4.76
N VAL A 51 10.49 -1.46 -4.40
CA VAL A 51 11.10 -1.29 -3.07
C VAL A 51 9.99 -1.18 -2.02
N GLY A 52 9.82 -2.21 -1.19
CA GLY A 52 8.77 -2.29 -0.17
C GLY A 52 7.37 -2.65 -0.71
N SER A 53 6.37 -2.58 0.17
CA SER A 53 4.98 -2.94 -0.15
C SER A 53 4.28 -1.84 -0.96
N LYS A 54 3.33 -2.18 -1.84
CA LYS A 54 2.66 -1.21 -2.72
C LYS A 54 1.26 -1.64 -3.13
N ILE A 55 0.35 -0.69 -3.33
CA ILE A 55 -0.92 -0.95 -4.02
C ILE A 55 -0.74 -0.57 -5.49
N SER A 56 -1.11 -1.49 -6.37
CA SER A 56 -1.06 -1.28 -7.82
C SER A 56 -2.34 -1.73 -8.48
N ARG A 57 -2.78 -0.99 -9.52
CA ARG A 57 -3.74 -1.51 -10.49
C ARG A 57 -3.03 -2.51 -11.40
N ARG A 58 -3.57 -3.73 -11.51
CA ARG A 58 -3.12 -4.80 -12.42
C ARG A 58 -4.35 -5.46 -13.04
N GLY A 59 -4.49 -5.35 -14.36
CA GLY A 59 -5.74 -5.74 -15.04
C GLY A 59 -6.95 -5.03 -14.42
N SER A 60 -8.04 -5.74 -14.17
CA SER A 60 -9.25 -5.15 -13.58
C SER A 60 -9.22 -4.97 -12.07
N ASN A 61 -8.06 -5.15 -11.40
CA ASN A 61 -7.97 -5.16 -9.94
C ASN A 61 -6.96 -4.15 -9.38
N PHE A 62 -7.28 -3.61 -8.21
CA PHE A 62 -6.29 -3.05 -7.29
C PHE A 62 -5.81 -4.14 -6.35
N ILE A 63 -4.49 -4.29 -6.26
CA ILE A 63 -3.84 -5.36 -5.50
C ILE A 63 -2.77 -4.74 -4.60
N LEU A 64 -2.78 -5.09 -3.32
CA LEU A 64 -1.64 -4.89 -2.43
C LEU A 64 -0.60 -5.99 -2.70
N ASP A 65 0.56 -5.58 -3.20
CA ASP A 65 1.80 -6.33 -3.10
C ASP A 65 2.36 -6.17 -1.69
N PHE A 66 2.09 -7.13 -0.83
CA PHE A 66 2.60 -7.14 0.54
C PHE A 66 3.92 -7.93 0.59
N GLN A 67 5.02 -7.22 0.81
CA GLN A 67 6.35 -7.81 0.90
C GLN A 67 6.99 -7.54 2.26
N ARG A 68 7.68 -8.55 2.77
CA ARG A 68 8.22 -8.65 4.13
C ARG A 68 9.30 -9.73 4.18
N ARG A 69 10.03 -9.79 5.30
CA ARG A 69 10.97 -10.88 5.60
C ARG A 69 10.26 -12.26 5.59
N GLY A 70 10.90 -13.26 4.99
CA GLY A 70 10.48 -14.66 5.09
C GLY A 70 11.22 -15.42 6.18
N ASP A 71 10.74 -16.61 6.53
CA ASP A 71 11.37 -17.45 7.55
C ASP A 71 12.73 -18.01 7.06
N THR A 72 12.77 -18.47 5.81
CA THR A 72 13.95 -19.12 5.19
C THR A 72 14.51 -18.35 4.00
N VAL A 73 13.84 -17.28 3.58
CA VAL A 73 14.22 -16.43 2.44
C VAL A 73 14.23 -14.97 2.86
N ASP A 74 15.08 -14.15 2.23
CA ASP A 74 15.20 -12.72 2.57
C ASP A 74 13.86 -11.99 2.42
N ALA A 75 13.07 -12.29 1.39
CA ALA A 75 11.78 -11.63 1.17
C ALA A 75 10.73 -12.57 0.56
N VAL A 76 9.48 -12.42 1.00
CA VAL A 76 8.29 -13.05 0.42
C VAL A 76 7.37 -11.97 -0.12
N CYS A 77 6.73 -12.23 -1.27
CA CYS A 77 5.67 -11.39 -1.85
C CYS A 77 4.32 -12.11 -1.73
N THR A 78 3.28 -11.42 -1.26
CA THR A 78 1.91 -11.95 -1.21
C THR A 78 0.97 -10.88 -1.73
N ASN A 79 0.07 -11.33 -2.59
CA ASN A 79 -0.82 -10.45 -3.30
C ASN A 79 -2.20 -10.53 -2.66
N TYR A 80 -2.74 -9.39 -2.24
CA TYR A 80 -4.11 -9.27 -1.77
C TYR A 80 -4.91 -8.44 -2.75
N THR A 81 -5.91 -9.05 -3.39
CA THR A 81 -6.89 -8.29 -4.19
C THR A 81 -7.74 -7.46 -3.23
N LEU A 82 -7.71 -6.13 -3.41
CA LEU A 82 -8.40 -5.19 -2.54
C LEU A 82 -9.81 -4.86 -3.05
N ALA A 83 -9.88 -4.54 -4.34
CA ALA A 83 -11.11 -4.20 -5.05
C ALA A 83 -10.91 -4.36 -6.56
N ARG A 84 -12.00 -4.55 -7.30
CA ARG A 84 -12.02 -4.35 -8.75
C ARG A 84 -12.05 -2.85 -9.06
N VAL A 85 -11.47 -2.45 -10.19
CA VAL A 85 -11.54 -1.06 -10.67
C VAL A 85 -13.02 -0.64 -10.82
N SER A 86 -13.85 -1.53 -11.36
CA SER A 86 -15.30 -1.30 -11.54
C SER A 86 -16.06 -1.04 -10.24
N GLU A 87 -15.56 -1.51 -9.08
CA GLU A 87 -16.21 -1.34 -7.78
C GLU A 87 -15.94 0.04 -7.16
N ILE A 88 -14.84 0.70 -7.55
CA ILE A 88 -14.40 1.94 -6.90
C ILE A 88 -14.34 3.15 -7.84
N ARG A 89 -14.42 2.95 -9.16
CA ARG A 89 -14.42 4.06 -10.10
C ARG A 89 -15.63 4.99 -9.90
N GLY A 90 -15.40 6.28 -10.08
CA GLY A 90 -16.37 7.35 -9.84
C GLY A 90 -16.65 7.67 -8.38
N GLN A 91 -15.90 7.08 -7.44
CA GLN A 91 -16.11 7.25 -6.00
C GLN A 91 -14.78 7.47 -5.29
N TRP A 92 -14.83 8.18 -4.17
CA TRP A 92 -13.73 8.22 -3.22
C TRP A 92 -13.64 6.88 -2.51
N THR A 93 -12.42 6.37 -2.37
CA THR A 93 -12.11 5.18 -1.58
C THR A 93 -11.11 5.56 -0.51
N ASP A 94 -11.52 5.37 0.74
CA ASP A 94 -10.73 5.65 1.93
C ASP A 94 -10.02 4.38 2.38
N PHE A 95 -8.76 4.53 2.78
CA PHE A 95 -7.92 3.46 3.29
C PHE A 95 -7.49 3.80 4.71
N VAL A 96 -7.61 2.83 5.59
CA VAL A 96 -7.01 2.90 6.93
C VAL A 96 -6.10 1.69 7.11
N VAL A 97 -4.88 1.93 7.56
CA VAL A 97 -3.92 0.87 7.91
C VAL A 97 -3.50 1.02 9.36
N ASN A 98 -3.51 -0.09 10.09
CA ASN A 98 -2.79 -0.22 11.36
C ASN A 98 -1.73 -1.30 11.21
N VAL A 99 -0.48 -0.93 11.44
CA VAL A 99 0.66 -1.80 11.18
C VAL A 99 1.73 -1.62 12.25
N LYS A 100 2.31 -2.73 12.69
CA LYS A 100 3.61 -2.73 13.36
C LYS A 100 4.67 -3.17 12.36
N TRP A 101 5.61 -2.29 12.03
CA TRP A 101 6.69 -2.58 11.08
C TRP A 101 7.80 -3.37 11.76
N THR A 102 7.98 -4.64 11.41
CA THR A 102 8.96 -5.53 12.08
C THR A 102 9.27 -6.72 11.19
N GLY A 103 10.50 -7.22 11.28
CA GLY A 103 10.93 -8.49 10.70
C GLY A 103 10.78 -9.68 11.65
N ASN A 104 10.18 -9.49 12.83
CA ASN A 104 9.83 -10.56 13.77
C ASN A 104 8.36 -10.98 13.59
N ASN A 105 7.99 -12.12 14.16
CA ASN A 105 6.62 -12.65 14.08
C ASN A 105 5.61 -11.95 15.01
N ASP A 106 6.03 -10.89 15.69
CA ASP A 106 5.22 -10.05 16.57
C ASP A 106 4.57 -8.86 15.84
N GLY A 107 4.73 -8.78 14.52
CA GLY A 107 4.13 -7.77 13.66
C GLY A 107 2.71 -8.09 13.26
N PHE A 108 2.02 -7.07 12.76
CA PHE A 108 0.69 -7.23 12.18
C PHE A 108 0.45 -6.17 11.12
N PHE A 109 -0.37 -6.48 10.11
CA PHE A 109 -0.79 -5.55 9.07
C PHE A 109 -2.29 -5.66 8.88
N ARG A 110 -3.02 -4.61 9.23
CA ARG A 110 -4.47 -4.53 9.11
C ARG A 110 -4.84 -3.40 8.17
N LEU A 111 -5.73 -3.69 7.22
CA LEU A 111 -6.16 -2.71 6.22
C LEU A 111 -7.68 -2.75 6.10
N TRP A 112 -8.29 -1.57 6.19
CA TRP A 112 -9.71 -1.34 5.95
C TRP A 112 -9.91 -0.45 4.73
N MET A 113 -11.01 -0.67 4.03
CA MET A 113 -11.43 0.15 2.90
C MET A 113 -12.88 0.56 3.04
N LYS A 114 -13.19 1.80 2.69
CA LYS A 114 -14.53 2.33 2.50
C LYS A 114 -14.62 2.94 1.11
N THR A 115 -15.74 2.74 0.41
CA THR A 115 -15.97 3.33 -0.92
C THR A 115 -17.28 4.09 -0.91
N GLY A 116 -17.27 5.34 -1.38
CA GLY A 116 -18.45 6.20 -1.38
C GLY A 116 -19.03 6.37 0.03
N SER A 117 -20.34 6.18 0.15
CA SER A 117 -21.07 6.27 1.43
C SER A 117 -21.18 4.94 2.18
N GLY A 118 -20.41 3.92 1.79
CA GLY A 118 -20.43 2.61 2.46
C GLY A 118 -19.73 2.62 3.83
N ASP A 119 -19.69 1.43 4.44
CA ASP A 119 -18.94 1.19 5.68
C ASP A 119 -17.49 0.76 5.41
N TYR A 120 -16.62 0.92 6.41
CA TYR A 120 -15.28 0.35 6.36
C TYR A 120 -15.31 -1.18 6.47
N ILE A 121 -14.72 -1.84 5.48
CA ILE A 121 -14.58 -3.31 5.43
C ILE A 121 -13.11 -3.66 5.65
N GLN A 122 -12.83 -4.54 6.61
CA GLN A 122 -11.48 -5.05 6.83
C GLN A 122 -11.08 -6.00 5.70
N LYS A 123 -10.17 -5.57 4.83
CA LYS A 123 -9.67 -6.37 3.70
C LYS A 123 -8.52 -7.27 4.08
N ILE A 124 -7.73 -6.87 5.08
CA ILE A 124 -6.54 -7.61 5.53
C ILE A 124 -6.48 -7.60 7.07
N ASN A 125 -6.19 -8.77 7.64
CA ASN A 125 -5.88 -8.95 9.06
C ASN A 125 -4.71 -9.93 9.20
N TYR A 126 -3.51 -9.48 8.82
CA TYR A 126 -2.31 -10.32 8.82
C TYR A 126 -1.55 -10.22 10.15
N GLN A 127 -1.00 -11.35 10.60
CA GLN A 127 -0.10 -11.47 11.76
C GLN A 127 1.22 -12.13 11.30
N GLY A 128 2.35 -11.60 11.75
CA GLY A 128 3.69 -12.07 11.41
C GLY A 128 4.62 -10.93 11.01
N ALA A 129 5.76 -11.25 10.39
CA ALA A 129 6.68 -10.24 9.87
C ALA A 129 6.00 -9.34 8.84
N THR A 130 6.17 -8.04 8.96
CA THR A 130 5.59 -7.02 8.07
C THR A 130 6.64 -6.23 7.32
N PHE A 131 7.91 -6.40 7.70
CA PHE A 131 9.06 -5.69 7.15
C PHE A 131 10.36 -6.48 7.38
N TRP A 132 11.51 -5.81 7.33
CA TRP A 132 12.79 -6.35 7.78
C TRP A 132 13.34 -5.53 8.93
N ASN A 133 14.02 -6.19 9.88
CA ASN A 133 14.63 -5.48 11.00
C ASN A 133 15.93 -4.75 10.63
N ASP A 134 16.47 -5.08 9.46
CA ASP A 134 17.78 -4.66 9.02
C ASP A 134 17.69 -3.41 8.12
N GLU A 135 16.49 -3.03 7.67
CA GLU A 135 16.25 -1.74 7.02
C GLU A 135 16.15 -0.66 8.10
N GLY A 136 17.13 0.25 8.13
CA GLY A 136 17.37 1.14 9.28
C GLY A 136 16.12 1.85 9.80
N THR A 137 15.51 2.71 8.99
CA THR A 137 14.21 3.33 9.32
C THR A 137 13.08 2.58 8.62
N GLY A 138 11.92 2.55 9.27
CA GLY A 138 10.72 1.89 8.75
C GLY A 138 10.17 2.61 7.53
N PRO A 139 9.30 1.93 6.75
CA PRO A 139 8.99 2.39 5.42
C PRO A 139 8.40 3.80 5.43
N TYR A 140 8.76 4.57 4.40
CA TYR A 140 8.13 5.86 4.15
C TYR A 140 6.97 5.68 3.18
N PHE A 141 5.92 6.48 3.39
CA PHE A 141 4.72 6.43 2.58
C PHE A 141 4.84 7.37 1.38
N LYS A 142 4.37 6.90 0.23
CA LYS A 142 4.07 7.71 -0.96
C LYS A 142 2.69 7.34 -1.49
N MET A 143 2.01 8.30 -2.08
CA MET A 143 0.84 8.08 -2.91
C MET A 143 0.83 9.02 -4.11
N GLY A 144 0.02 8.66 -5.09
CA GLY A 144 -0.05 9.33 -6.38
C GLY A 144 0.14 8.30 -7.49
N LEU A 145 0.24 8.75 -8.74
CA LEU A 145 0.31 7.87 -9.89
C LEU A 145 1.76 7.61 -10.32
N TYR A 146 2.26 6.38 -10.12
CA TYR A 146 3.57 5.96 -10.61
C TYR A 146 3.47 4.84 -11.66
N LYS A 147 3.96 5.15 -12.87
CA LYS A 147 4.00 4.22 -14.01
C LYS A 147 5.31 3.44 -13.99
N GLY A 148 5.27 2.24 -13.42
CA GLY A 148 6.48 1.45 -13.17
C GLY A 148 7.06 0.69 -14.38
N ASN A 149 6.44 0.76 -15.56
CA ASN A 149 6.98 0.16 -16.78
C ASN A 149 7.79 1.23 -17.57
N PRO A 150 9.11 1.06 -17.75
CA PRO A 150 9.95 2.06 -18.44
C PRO A 150 9.59 2.26 -19.92
N ASN A 151 8.94 1.29 -20.56
CA ASN A 151 8.49 1.37 -21.96
C ASN A 151 6.97 1.58 -22.05
N PHE A 152 6.40 2.42 -21.17
CA PHE A 152 4.96 2.56 -20.99
C PHE A 152 4.22 2.83 -22.32
N ARG A 153 3.32 1.90 -22.70
CA ARG A 153 2.37 2.02 -23.82
C ARG A 153 0.90 2.09 -23.36
N GLY A 154 0.66 2.18 -22.05
CA GLY A 154 -0.71 2.25 -21.54
C GLY A 154 -1.38 3.58 -21.90
N PRO A 155 -2.69 3.74 -21.63
CA PRO A 155 -3.39 4.94 -22.03
C PRO A 155 -2.80 6.15 -21.32
N ALA A 156 -2.62 7.20 -22.10
CA ALA A 156 -2.38 8.55 -21.64
C ALA A 156 -3.51 9.40 -22.23
N PRO A 157 -4.15 10.29 -21.45
CA PRO A 157 -3.86 10.60 -20.04
C PRO A 157 -4.37 9.54 -19.05
N ARG A 158 -3.79 9.52 -17.85
CA ARG A 158 -4.25 8.75 -16.68
C ARG A 158 -4.25 9.67 -15.47
N ILE A 159 -5.37 9.74 -14.78
CA ILE A 159 -5.61 10.70 -13.70
C ILE A 159 -6.16 9.94 -12.51
N ILE A 160 -5.55 10.16 -11.35
CA ILE A 160 -6.09 9.73 -10.05
C ILE A 160 -5.99 10.92 -9.11
N TYR A 161 -6.93 11.05 -8.19
CA TYR A 161 -6.85 12.05 -7.14
C TYR A 161 -6.57 11.37 -5.81
N THR A 162 -5.84 12.06 -4.95
CA THR A 162 -5.50 11.59 -3.61
C THR A 162 -5.75 12.72 -2.63
N ASP A 163 -6.24 12.40 -1.43
CA ASP A 163 -6.50 13.40 -0.40
C ASP A 163 -6.31 12.84 1.01
N GLU A 164 -6.39 13.71 2.02
CA GLU A 164 -6.64 13.35 3.42
C GLU A 164 -5.57 12.44 4.05
N TYR A 165 -4.30 12.64 3.67
CA TYR A 165 -3.19 11.90 4.28
C TYR A 165 -3.07 12.16 5.78
N ARG A 166 -3.08 11.10 6.57
CA ARG A 166 -2.79 11.14 8.00
C ARG A 166 -1.81 10.03 8.37
N LEU A 167 -0.85 10.36 9.22
CA LEU A 167 0.08 9.43 9.86
C LEU A 167 -0.06 9.58 11.37
N GLY A 168 -0.45 8.50 12.03
CA GLY A 168 -0.52 8.38 13.48
C GLY A 168 0.53 7.40 14.01
N ASP A 169 0.94 7.58 15.26
CA ASP A 169 1.81 6.66 16.00
C ASP A 169 0.99 5.61 16.76
N ALA A 170 1.63 4.88 17.67
CA ALA A 170 0.98 3.84 18.48
C ALA A 170 -0.14 4.36 19.40
N ASN A 171 -0.18 5.67 19.70
CA ASN A 171 -1.21 6.28 20.55
C ASN A 171 -2.42 6.77 19.74
N SER A 172 -2.34 6.70 18.41
CA SER A 172 -3.44 7.06 17.52
C SER A 172 -4.47 5.93 17.43
N SER A 173 -5.61 6.24 16.84
CA SER A 173 -6.75 5.33 16.68
C SER A 173 -7.34 5.41 15.29
N PHE A 174 -8.20 4.45 14.96
CA PHE A 174 -8.91 4.40 13.68
C PHE A 174 -9.58 5.74 13.34
N GLY A 175 -10.40 6.27 14.27
CA GLY A 175 -11.17 7.50 14.03
C GLY A 175 -10.33 8.77 13.92
N GLN A 176 -9.06 8.75 14.36
CA GLN A 176 -8.15 9.88 14.21
C GLN A 176 -7.45 9.93 12.85
N VAL A 177 -7.33 8.78 12.17
CA VAL A 177 -6.68 8.70 10.85
C VAL A 177 -7.65 8.47 9.70
N ALA A 178 -8.84 7.90 9.96
CA ALA A 178 -9.86 7.71 8.94
C ALA A 178 -10.23 9.06 8.29
N PRO A 179 -10.14 9.17 6.94
CA PRO A 179 -10.70 10.29 6.18
C PRO A 179 -12.22 10.43 6.37
#